data_AF-A0A3N5ASS6-F1
#
_entry.id   AF-A0A3N5ASS6-F1
#
_cell.length_a   1.000
_cell.length_b   1.000
_cell.length_c   1.000
_cell.angle_alpha   90.00
_cell.angle_beta   90.00
_cell.angle_gamma   90.00
#
_symmetry.space_group_name_H-M   'P 1'
#
loop_
_entity.id
_entity.type
_entity.pdbx_description
1 polymer ?
#
loop_
_entity_poly.entity_id
_entity_poly.type
_entity_poly.pdbx_seq_one_letter_code
_entity_poly.pdbx_strand_id
1 'polypeptide(L)'
;MDAPTTASADNGTSGGGSGGWFTPRTQPASTPDSEREAAEGSRLAAMRPMGRTAADTDKDQPAKDVPQPAPPAEPAPAAAPQLSAAQPPPAERSSSEALPADLRVPTQRATAPAAQPQEPLAQARAESASPDALLIRRTMAEVAPIADKVTSYFYALLFVRHPDLRSLFPAAMDTQRDRLLKALLTAAEHIDNTEVLVAYLQNLGRGHRKYGTRAEHYPAVGECLIGALSRYASGVWDTEMEAAWVRAYTTISQVMIDAAAVDELRAPAWWYAEIVAHDLRTPDVAVVTVRPDQPYPFLAGQYTSLETPWWPRIWRHYSFASAPRSDGLLTFHVKAVPAGWVSNALVHRARPGDIIRLGPPAGSMTVDHTTDSGLLCLGGGTGIAPIKALVEDVAEHGERRTVEVFYGARTDHDLYDIDTMLRLQQSHPWLSVRAVIDQQAHLQLPDAIREYGPWNEFDAYLSGPPGMIRSGVDALRHIGIPSERIRHDSVEELVATGD
;
A
#
# COMPACT_ATOMS: atom_id res chain seq x y z
N MET A 1 -19.98 8.81 -50.75
CA MET A 1 -18.79 9.04 -51.60
C MET A 1 -17.99 7.78 -51.52
N ASP A 2 -18.07 7.03 -52.59
CA ASP A 2 -17.81 5.59 -52.62
C ASP A 2 -16.44 5.32 -53.24
N ALA A 3 -15.77 4.30 -52.71
CA ALA A 3 -14.88 3.40 -53.47
C ALA A 3 -13.58 4.04 -54.06
N PRO A 4 -12.60 3.25 -54.56
CA PRO A 4 -12.67 1.82 -54.81
C PRO A 4 -11.58 0.92 -54.22
N THR A 5 -11.93 -0.36 -54.22
CA THR A 5 -11.12 -1.53 -53.89
C THR A 5 -10.39 -2.05 -55.13
N THR A 6 -9.14 -2.49 -54.98
CA THR A 6 -8.43 -3.40 -55.92
C THR A 6 -7.56 -4.32 -55.07
N ALA A 7 -7.85 -5.63 -54.92
CA ALA A 7 -7.73 -6.73 -55.89
C ALA A 7 -6.41 -7.52 -55.67
N SER A 8 -6.55 -8.82 -55.37
CA SER A 8 -5.45 -9.75 -55.08
C SER A 8 -4.66 -10.17 -56.31
N ALA A 9 -3.39 -10.55 -56.12
CA ALA A 9 -2.67 -11.47 -57.00
C ALA A 9 -1.65 -12.28 -56.20
N ASP A 10 -1.65 -13.61 -56.37
CA ASP A 10 -0.60 -14.50 -55.88
C ASP A 10 0.68 -14.38 -56.72
N ASN A 11 1.85 -14.50 -56.08
CA ASN A 11 2.90 -15.43 -56.54
C ASN A 11 4.12 -15.50 -55.59
N GLY A 12 4.30 -16.67 -54.96
CA GLY A 12 5.51 -17.48 -55.15
C GLY A 12 6.91 -16.96 -54.76
N THR A 13 7.36 -17.42 -53.59
CA THR A 13 8.65 -18.14 -53.36
C THR A 13 9.93 -17.38 -52.93
N SER A 14 10.51 -17.93 -51.86
CA SER A 14 11.95 -18.11 -51.53
C SER A 14 12.71 -17.07 -50.69
N GLY A 15 13.28 -17.58 -49.57
CA GLY A 15 14.63 -17.23 -49.13
C GLY A 15 14.77 -16.45 -47.81
N GLY A 16 15.45 -17.05 -46.83
CA GLY A 16 16.05 -16.32 -45.69
C GLY A 16 15.48 -16.68 -44.32
N GLY A 17 16.12 -17.61 -43.61
CA GLY A 17 15.76 -17.95 -42.23
C GLY A 17 16.51 -17.10 -41.20
N SER A 18 15.87 -16.87 -40.05
CA SER A 18 16.51 -16.48 -38.80
C SER A 18 15.86 -17.29 -37.68
N GLY A 19 16.64 -18.12 -36.97
CA GLY A 19 16.12 -19.02 -35.95
C GLY A 19 15.52 -18.29 -34.74
N GLY A 20 14.61 -18.95 -34.02
CA GLY A 20 14.13 -18.49 -32.71
C GLY A 20 15.12 -18.84 -31.59
N TRP A 21 15.40 -17.89 -30.71
CA TRP A 21 16.47 -18.00 -29.69
C TRP A 21 15.98 -18.38 -28.28
N PHE A 22 14.84 -19.07 -28.16
CA PHE A 22 14.36 -19.64 -26.90
C PHE A 22 13.87 -21.08 -27.11
N THR A 23 14.71 -22.05 -26.72
CA THR A 23 14.33 -23.47 -26.64
C THR A 23 14.34 -23.93 -25.18
N PRO A 24 13.19 -24.27 -24.58
CA PRO A 24 13.14 -24.91 -23.26
C PRO A 24 13.80 -26.29 -23.29
N ARG A 25 14.38 -26.69 -22.15
CA ARG A 25 15.12 -27.94 -22.01
C ARG A 25 14.17 -29.11 -21.72
N THR A 26 13.89 -29.96 -22.70
CA THR A 26 13.02 -31.13 -22.56
C THR A 26 13.65 -32.21 -21.67
N GLN A 27 12.88 -32.79 -20.75
CA GLN A 27 13.27 -34.02 -20.03
C GLN A 27 13.02 -35.27 -20.90
N PRO A 28 13.81 -36.36 -20.73
CA PRO A 28 13.62 -37.60 -21.45
C PRO A 28 12.46 -38.45 -20.87
N ALA A 29 11.88 -39.31 -21.70
CA ALA A 29 10.72 -40.14 -21.37
C ALA A 29 10.90 -41.62 -21.76
N SER A 30 9.88 -42.44 -21.47
CA SER A 30 9.68 -43.88 -21.75
C SER A 30 10.24 -44.83 -20.66
N THR A 31 9.61 -45.98 -20.35
CA THR A 31 8.65 -46.83 -21.11
C THR A 31 7.52 -47.43 -20.21
N PRO A 32 6.48 -48.12 -20.76
CA PRO A 32 5.14 -48.22 -20.14
C PRO A 32 4.79 -49.61 -19.55
N ASP A 33 3.58 -49.79 -18.97
CA ASP A 33 2.55 -50.66 -19.60
C ASP A 33 1.16 -50.70 -18.93
N SER A 34 0.18 -51.12 -19.74
CA SER A 34 -1.14 -51.72 -19.43
C SER A 34 -2.37 -50.85 -19.09
N GLU A 35 -3.50 -51.30 -19.64
CA GLU A 35 -4.80 -50.63 -19.76
C GLU A 35 -5.77 -51.03 -18.63
N ARG A 36 -6.80 -50.20 -18.38
CA ARG A 36 -8.21 -50.65 -18.39
C ARG A 36 -9.23 -49.51 -18.32
N GLU A 37 -10.36 -49.75 -18.98
CA GLU A 37 -11.51 -48.85 -19.06
C GLU A 37 -12.32 -48.81 -17.75
N ALA A 38 -12.92 -47.66 -17.45
CA ALA A 38 -14.27 -47.56 -16.91
C ALA A 38 -14.84 -46.16 -17.20
N ALA A 39 -15.99 -46.09 -17.85
CA ALA A 39 -16.72 -44.84 -18.07
C ALA A 39 -17.89 -44.75 -17.11
N GLU A 40 -18.06 -43.61 -16.43
CA GLU A 40 -19.37 -43.20 -15.91
C GLU A 40 -19.44 -41.68 -15.78
N GLY A 41 -20.52 -41.10 -16.28
CA GLY A 41 -20.73 -39.65 -16.28
C GLY A 41 -21.74 -39.24 -15.21
N SER A 42 -21.57 -38.04 -14.64
CA SER A 42 -22.60 -37.41 -13.82
C SER A 42 -22.77 -35.94 -14.18
N ARG A 43 -24.00 -35.57 -14.56
CA ARG A 43 -24.46 -34.19 -14.72
C ARG A 43 -25.44 -33.89 -13.58
N LEU A 44 -25.19 -32.84 -12.82
CA LEU A 44 -26.16 -32.20 -11.92
C LEU A 44 -26.18 -30.71 -12.31
N ALA A 45 -27.17 -30.23 -13.07
CA ALA A 45 -28.58 -30.03 -12.76
C ALA A 45 -28.82 -28.73 -11.96
N ALA A 46 -29.49 -27.77 -12.61
CA ALA A 46 -29.72 -26.43 -12.09
C ALA A 46 -30.98 -26.37 -11.20
N MET A 47 -30.95 -25.51 -10.17
CA MET A 47 -32.10 -25.22 -9.33
C MET A 47 -32.79 -23.91 -9.75
N ARG A 48 -34.13 -23.92 -9.77
CA ARG A 48 -35.01 -22.73 -9.81
C ARG A 48 -36.08 -22.86 -8.71
N PRO A 49 -36.63 -21.74 -8.21
CA PRO A 49 -37.42 -21.73 -6.97
C PRO A 49 -38.88 -22.13 -7.16
N MET A 50 -39.48 -22.73 -6.12
CA MET A 50 -40.93 -22.97 -6.03
C MET A 50 -41.66 -21.80 -5.35
N GLY A 51 -42.90 -21.56 -5.78
CA GLY A 51 -43.72 -20.41 -5.39
C GLY A 51 -44.67 -20.64 -4.22
N ARG A 52 -45.32 -19.53 -3.82
CA ARG A 52 -46.38 -19.45 -2.80
C ARG A 52 -47.68 -20.14 -3.23
N THR A 53 -48.45 -20.60 -2.25
CA THR A 53 -49.90 -20.80 -2.33
C THR A 53 -50.59 -20.13 -1.13
N ALA A 54 -51.86 -19.75 -1.28
CA ALA A 54 -52.63 -19.00 -0.30
C ALA A 54 -54.07 -19.54 -0.14
N ALA A 55 -54.65 -19.34 1.05
CA ALA A 55 -56.08 -19.34 1.38
C ALA A 55 -56.21 -18.59 2.74
N ASP A 56 -56.94 -17.49 2.91
CA ASP A 56 -58.38 -17.17 2.69
C ASP A 56 -59.26 -17.64 3.86
N THR A 57 -59.56 -16.78 4.85
CA THR A 57 -60.88 -16.11 5.15
C THR A 57 -60.81 -15.48 6.57
N ASP A 58 -61.66 -14.59 7.13
CA ASP A 58 -62.70 -13.62 6.68
C ASP A 58 -63.18 -12.77 7.92
N LYS A 59 -63.96 -11.70 7.72
CA LYS A 59 -64.89 -10.97 8.66
C LYS A 59 -64.45 -9.85 9.63
N ASP A 60 -64.74 -8.62 9.18
CA ASP A 60 -65.60 -7.55 9.78
C ASP A 60 -65.42 -6.97 11.22
N GLN A 61 -64.90 -5.72 11.25
CA GLN A 61 -65.54 -4.45 11.73
C GLN A 61 -66.03 -4.25 13.19
N PRO A 62 -66.20 -2.99 13.70
CA PRO A 62 -65.83 -1.66 13.16
C PRO A 62 -65.01 -0.76 14.13
N ALA A 63 -64.72 0.48 13.70
CA ALA A 63 -63.85 1.46 14.37
C ALA A 63 -64.47 2.25 15.55
N LYS A 64 -63.61 2.89 16.37
CA LYS A 64 -63.95 4.03 17.25
C LYS A 64 -62.82 5.07 17.35
N ASP A 65 -63.17 6.29 16.99
CA ASP A 65 -62.75 7.65 17.41
C ASP A 65 -61.32 8.00 17.89
N VAL A 66 -60.85 9.10 17.31
CA VAL A 66 -59.64 9.88 17.62
C VAL A 66 -59.95 10.90 18.73
N PRO A 67 -58.98 11.23 19.61
CA PRO A 67 -58.55 12.62 19.71
C PRO A 67 -57.02 12.80 19.77
N GLN A 68 -56.52 13.76 19.01
CA GLN A 68 -55.12 14.22 19.00
C GLN A 68 -54.92 15.37 20.00
N PRO A 69 -53.83 15.40 20.79
CA PRO A 69 -53.36 16.61 21.46
C PRO A 69 -52.08 17.20 20.82
N ALA A 70 -51.87 18.50 21.07
CA ALA A 70 -50.85 19.36 20.44
C ALA A 70 -49.45 19.28 21.12
N PRO A 71 -48.38 19.85 20.51
CA PRO A 71 -47.00 19.65 20.96
C PRO A 71 -46.51 20.68 22.00
N PRO A 72 -45.55 20.32 22.87
CA PRO A 72 -44.65 21.25 23.56
C PRO A 72 -43.36 21.44 22.72
N ALA A 73 -42.97 22.64 22.29
CA ALA A 73 -42.50 23.83 23.04
C ALA A 73 -40.96 23.92 23.08
N GLU A 74 -40.41 25.00 22.52
CA GLU A 74 -38.97 25.29 22.45
C GLU A 74 -38.37 25.62 23.82
N PRO A 75 -37.12 25.21 24.12
CA PRO A 75 -36.35 25.77 25.23
C PRO A 75 -35.61 27.05 24.80
N ALA A 76 -35.97 28.18 25.41
CA ALA A 76 -35.20 29.43 25.37
C ALA A 76 -33.88 29.30 26.18
N PRO A 77 -32.88 30.19 26.00
CA PRO A 77 -31.47 29.83 26.21
C PRO A 77 -31.04 29.76 27.68
N ALA A 78 -30.18 28.78 27.98
CA ALA A 78 -29.49 28.70 29.27
C ALA A 78 -28.40 29.77 29.40
N ALA A 79 -28.33 30.42 30.56
CA ALA A 79 -27.39 31.50 30.83
C ALA A 79 -25.95 31.00 31.00
N ALA A 80 -24.99 31.74 30.44
CA ALA A 80 -23.56 31.47 30.61
C ALA A 80 -23.07 31.87 32.02
N PRO A 81 -22.28 31.02 32.71
CA PRO A 81 -21.58 31.42 33.93
C PRO A 81 -20.38 32.30 33.58
N GLN A 82 -20.35 33.53 34.10
CA GLN A 82 -19.19 34.41 34.01
C GLN A 82 -18.07 33.90 34.93
N LEU A 83 -16.91 33.54 34.37
CA LEU A 83 -15.69 33.33 35.15
C LEU A 83 -14.89 34.62 35.23
N SER A 84 -14.80 35.17 36.45
CA SER A 84 -14.07 36.40 36.75
C SER A 84 -12.56 36.19 36.58
N ALA A 85 -11.90 37.12 35.90
CA ALA A 85 -10.45 37.21 35.92
C ALA A 85 -9.94 37.50 37.35
N ALA A 86 -8.84 36.85 37.74
CA ALA A 86 -8.12 37.14 38.97
C ALA A 86 -6.65 37.40 38.62
N GLN A 87 -6.18 38.63 38.89
CA GLN A 87 -4.77 39.00 38.73
C GLN A 87 -3.93 38.48 39.91
N PRO A 88 -2.70 38.00 39.68
CA PRO A 88 -1.72 37.84 40.76
C PRO A 88 -1.09 39.20 41.16
N PRO A 89 -0.76 39.41 42.45
CA PRO A 89 -0.14 40.64 42.96
C PRO A 89 1.39 40.74 42.68
N PRO A 90 2.01 41.92 42.90
CA PRO A 90 3.36 42.22 42.39
C PRO A 90 4.54 41.82 43.30
N ALA A 91 5.74 42.03 42.77
CA ALA A 91 7.03 41.52 43.24
C ALA A 91 7.62 42.20 44.50
N GLU A 92 8.55 41.48 45.16
CA GLU A 92 9.64 42.07 45.95
C GLU A 92 11.01 41.53 45.52
N ARG A 93 12.05 42.33 45.77
CA ARG A 93 13.47 42.03 45.51
C ARG A 93 14.18 41.89 46.87
N SER A 94 15.30 41.13 46.96
CA SER A 94 16.61 41.67 47.37
C SER A 94 17.62 40.59 47.79
N SER A 95 18.89 40.81 47.39
CA SER A 95 20.17 40.49 48.07
C SER A 95 20.47 39.03 48.51
N SER A 96 21.50 38.35 48.01
CA SER A 96 22.95 38.68 47.94
C SER A 96 23.74 38.25 49.18
N GLU A 97 24.48 37.14 49.05
CA GLU A 97 25.69 36.87 49.85
C GLU A 97 26.71 36.12 48.97
N ALA A 98 28.02 36.30 49.22
CA ALA A 98 29.05 36.04 48.21
C ALA A 98 30.34 35.39 48.75
N LEU A 99 30.86 34.42 47.97
CA LEU A 99 32.28 34.05 47.80
C LEU A 99 33.02 33.44 49.03
N PRO A 100 34.01 32.53 48.83
CA PRO A 100 35.29 32.84 48.20
C PRO A 100 35.74 31.85 47.09
N ALA A 101 36.98 32.01 46.65
CA ALA A 101 37.49 31.67 45.32
C ALA A 101 38.46 30.47 45.27
N ASP A 102 39.06 30.31 44.09
CA ASP A 102 40.22 29.50 43.72
C ASP A 102 40.07 27.98 43.58
N LEU A 103 40.02 27.55 42.31
CA LEU A 103 40.86 26.46 41.78
C LEU A 103 41.05 26.64 40.25
N ARG A 104 42.24 27.05 39.81
CA ARG A 104 42.64 27.16 38.39
C ARG A 104 43.62 26.03 38.01
N VAL A 105 43.20 25.09 37.17
CA VAL A 105 44.10 24.32 36.27
C VAL A 105 43.31 23.84 35.03
N PRO A 106 43.94 23.40 33.91
CA PRO A 106 44.17 24.27 32.77
C PRO A 106 43.41 23.89 31.50
N THR A 107 43.23 24.86 30.60
CA THR A 107 42.63 24.64 29.28
C THR A 107 43.56 23.81 28.38
N GLN A 108 43.28 22.52 28.20
CA GLN A 108 43.89 21.75 27.12
C GLN A 108 43.29 22.18 25.78
N ARG A 109 44.13 22.72 24.89
CA ARG A 109 43.81 22.77 23.46
C ARG A 109 43.79 21.35 22.92
N ALA A 110 42.60 20.77 22.77
CA ALA A 110 42.43 19.61 21.92
C ALA A 110 42.78 20.03 20.48
N THR A 111 43.88 19.49 19.96
CA THR A 111 44.25 19.62 18.55
C THR A 111 43.17 18.93 17.72
N ALA A 112 42.46 19.71 16.89
CA ALA A 112 41.57 19.13 15.90
C ALA A 112 42.38 18.20 14.97
N PRO A 113 41.94 16.95 14.72
CA PRO A 113 42.55 16.15 13.67
C PRO A 113 42.33 16.87 12.34
N ALA A 114 43.39 16.96 11.54
CA ALA A 114 43.31 17.62 10.24
C ALA A 114 42.24 16.96 9.38
N ALA A 115 41.36 17.77 8.77
CA ALA A 115 40.35 17.29 7.86
C ALA A 115 41.03 16.62 6.66
N GLN A 116 40.98 15.30 6.60
CA GLN A 116 41.31 14.54 5.41
C GLN A 116 40.26 14.88 4.34
N PRO A 117 40.65 15.06 3.06
CA PRO A 117 39.68 15.25 1.99
C PRO A 117 38.72 14.04 1.95
N GLN A 118 37.41 14.30 2.08
CA GLN A 118 36.37 13.27 1.99
C GLN A 118 36.09 12.90 0.51
N GLU A 119 37.14 12.49 -0.22
CA GLU A 119 37.07 11.96 -1.59
C GLU A 119 37.75 10.58 -1.78
N PRO A 120 37.36 9.51 -1.07
CA PRO A 120 37.64 8.15 -1.57
C PRO A 120 36.41 7.29 -1.87
N LEU A 121 35.26 7.54 -1.21
CA LEU A 121 34.10 6.63 -1.29
C LEU A 121 33.33 6.71 -2.63
N ALA A 122 33.36 7.86 -3.31
CA ALA A 122 32.77 8.01 -4.64
C ALA A 122 33.70 7.44 -5.74
N GLN A 123 35.01 7.71 -5.66
CA GLN A 123 36.00 7.17 -6.60
C GLN A 123 36.06 5.63 -6.56
N ALA A 124 36.11 5.02 -5.37
CA ALA A 124 36.28 3.58 -5.23
C ALA A 124 35.12 2.74 -5.82
N ARG A 125 33.91 3.31 -5.94
CA ARG A 125 32.76 2.64 -6.59
C ARG A 125 32.80 2.71 -8.13
N ALA A 126 33.67 3.53 -8.72
CA ALA A 126 33.80 3.66 -10.17
C ALA A 126 34.73 2.60 -10.79
N GLU A 127 35.63 2.00 -10.01
CA GLU A 127 36.67 1.08 -10.51
C GLU A 127 36.22 -0.40 -10.56
N SER A 128 35.00 -0.73 -10.09
CA SER A 128 34.52 -2.12 -9.94
C SER A 128 33.28 -2.49 -10.78
N ALA A 129 32.90 -1.67 -11.76
CA ALA A 129 31.74 -1.96 -12.61
C ALA A 129 32.04 -3.12 -13.58
N SER A 130 31.12 -4.09 -13.68
CA SER A 130 31.23 -5.19 -14.63
C SER A 130 31.15 -4.68 -16.09
N PRO A 131 31.71 -5.42 -17.08
CA PRO A 131 31.60 -5.03 -18.49
C PRO A 131 30.14 -4.81 -18.93
N ASP A 132 29.24 -5.71 -18.54
CA ASP A 132 27.80 -5.62 -18.80
C ASP A 132 27.18 -4.38 -18.15
N ALA A 133 27.59 -4.02 -16.93
CA ALA A 133 27.12 -2.81 -16.26
C ALA A 133 27.55 -1.52 -16.96
N LEU A 134 28.80 -1.45 -17.48
CA LEU A 134 29.27 -0.30 -18.24
C LEU A 134 28.47 -0.12 -19.54
N LEU A 135 28.20 -1.21 -20.25
CA LEU A 135 27.36 -1.24 -21.45
C LEU A 135 25.92 -0.80 -21.16
N ILE A 136 25.29 -1.38 -20.13
CA ILE A 136 23.92 -1.06 -19.73
C ILE A 136 23.80 0.40 -19.25
N ARG A 137 24.73 0.90 -18.43
CA ARG A 137 24.76 2.32 -18.02
C ARG A 137 24.92 3.26 -19.20
N ARG A 138 25.74 2.92 -20.20
CA ARG A 138 25.90 3.70 -21.44
C ARG A 138 24.62 3.73 -22.26
N THR A 139 23.91 2.61 -22.39
CA THR A 139 22.57 2.58 -23.01
C THR A 139 21.59 3.48 -22.27
N MET A 140 21.53 3.37 -20.95
CA MET A 140 20.59 4.16 -20.14
C MET A 140 20.89 5.66 -20.18
N ALA A 141 22.15 6.07 -20.34
CA ALA A 141 22.51 7.47 -20.53
C ALA A 141 21.99 8.07 -21.85
N GLU A 142 21.97 7.29 -22.96
CA GLU A 142 21.37 7.73 -24.23
C GLU A 142 19.83 7.71 -24.17
N VAL A 143 19.24 6.74 -23.46
CA VAL A 143 17.79 6.57 -23.35
C VAL A 143 17.13 7.54 -22.37
N ALA A 144 17.78 7.92 -21.26
CA ALA A 144 17.15 8.71 -20.20
C ALA A 144 16.48 10.03 -20.67
N PRO A 145 17.08 10.84 -21.57
CA PRO A 145 16.43 12.07 -22.08
C PRO A 145 15.19 11.84 -22.96
N ILE A 146 14.95 10.60 -23.39
CA ILE A 146 13.87 10.21 -24.32
C ILE A 146 13.03 9.03 -23.78
N ALA A 147 13.14 8.74 -22.50
CA ALA A 147 12.64 7.51 -21.88
C ALA A 147 11.13 7.27 -22.14
N ASP A 148 10.30 8.31 -22.11
CA ASP A 148 8.87 8.21 -22.40
C ASP A 148 8.58 7.65 -23.81
N LYS A 149 9.43 7.99 -24.79
CA LYS A 149 9.32 7.48 -26.17
C LYS A 149 9.70 6.00 -26.23
N VAL A 150 10.77 5.61 -25.53
CA VAL A 150 11.22 4.21 -25.46
C VAL A 150 10.17 3.34 -24.78
N THR A 151 9.67 3.77 -23.62
CA THR A 151 8.60 3.07 -22.88
C THR A 151 7.30 3.00 -23.67
N SER A 152 6.91 4.08 -24.36
CA SER A 152 5.72 4.08 -25.22
C SER A 152 5.86 3.13 -26.41
N TYR A 153 7.03 3.09 -27.04
CA TYR A 153 7.32 2.18 -28.14
C TYR A 153 7.39 0.71 -27.67
N PHE A 154 7.99 0.44 -26.51
CA PHE A 154 7.98 -0.87 -25.86
C PHE A 154 6.55 -1.41 -25.70
N TYR A 155 5.64 -0.64 -25.11
CA TYR A 155 4.25 -1.08 -24.92
C TYR A 155 3.49 -1.23 -26.24
N ALA A 156 3.74 -0.35 -27.21
CA ALA A 156 3.17 -0.50 -28.56
C ALA A 156 3.65 -1.80 -29.24
N LEU A 157 4.95 -2.10 -29.15
CA LEU A 157 5.53 -3.32 -29.71
C LEU A 157 4.99 -4.57 -29.01
N LEU A 158 4.92 -4.56 -27.68
CA LEU A 158 4.38 -5.64 -26.85
C LEU A 158 2.94 -5.98 -27.22
N PHE A 159 2.04 -4.98 -27.30
CA PHE A 159 0.63 -5.24 -27.59
C PHE A 159 0.33 -5.51 -29.08
N VAL A 160 1.24 -5.13 -29.99
CA VAL A 160 1.14 -5.51 -31.41
C VAL A 160 1.64 -6.94 -31.64
N ARG A 161 2.72 -7.38 -30.99
CA ARG A 161 3.27 -8.74 -31.15
C ARG A 161 2.59 -9.78 -30.28
N HIS A 162 2.16 -9.41 -29.07
CA HIS A 162 1.60 -10.30 -28.05
C HIS A 162 0.29 -9.72 -27.47
N PRO A 163 -0.79 -9.63 -28.26
CA PRO A 163 -2.03 -8.97 -27.86
C PRO A 163 -2.67 -9.58 -26.60
N ASP A 164 -2.52 -10.88 -26.37
CA ASP A 164 -3.07 -11.58 -25.19
C ASP A 164 -2.56 -11.01 -23.85
N LEU A 165 -1.30 -10.54 -23.84
CA LEU A 165 -0.68 -9.93 -22.66
C LEU A 165 -1.35 -8.60 -22.26
N ARG A 166 -2.16 -7.98 -23.14
CA ARG A 166 -2.87 -6.73 -22.82
C ARG A 166 -3.76 -6.86 -21.58
N SER A 167 -4.28 -8.06 -21.30
CA SER A 167 -5.15 -8.38 -20.15
C SER A 167 -4.45 -8.29 -18.78
N LEU A 168 -3.12 -8.27 -18.75
CA LEU A 168 -2.30 -8.15 -17.53
C LEU A 168 -2.17 -6.69 -17.07
N PHE A 169 -2.39 -5.72 -17.96
CA PHE A 169 -2.15 -4.30 -17.73
C PHE A 169 -3.45 -3.49 -17.55
N PRO A 170 -3.43 -2.40 -16.76
CA PRO A 170 -4.58 -1.51 -16.60
C PRO A 170 -5.04 -0.87 -17.90
N ALA A 171 -6.28 -0.37 -17.94
CA ALA A 171 -6.82 0.34 -19.11
C ALA A 171 -6.02 1.62 -19.41
N ALA A 172 -5.78 2.43 -18.37
CA ALA A 172 -4.92 3.61 -18.41
C ALA A 172 -3.47 3.23 -18.08
N MET A 173 -2.52 3.72 -18.88
CA MET A 173 -1.14 3.23 -18.87
C MET A 173 -0.10 4.21 -18.34
N ASP A 174 -0.47 5.46 -18.04
CA ASP A 174 0.53 6.52 -17.80
C ASP A 174 1.39 6.22 -16.56
N THR A 175 0.77 6.01 -15.39
CA THR A 175 1.49 5.56 -14.17
C THR A 175 2.23 4.23 -14.35
N GLN A 176 1.77 3.36 -15.25
CA GLN A 176 2.40 2.07 -15.52
C GLN A 176 3.68 2.24 -16.36
N ARG A 177 3.75 3.25 -17.23
CA ARG A 177 4.96 3.64 -17.97
C ARG A 177 6.03 4.18 -17.01
N ASP A 178 5.63 5.09 -16.13
CA ASP A 178 6.53 5.69 -15.12
C ASP A 178 7.14 4.61 -14.21
N ARG A 179 6.30 3.65 -13.76
CA ARG A 179 6.72 2.51 -12.93
C ARG A 179 7.76 1.63 -13.64
N LEU A 180 7.52 1.26 -14.90
CA LEU A 180 8.47 0.45 -15.66
C LEU A 180 9.80 1.17 -15.85
N LEU A 181 9.77 2.46 -16.22
CA LEU A 181 10.97 3.27 -16.37
C LEU A 181 11.77 3.36 -15.06
N LYS A 182 11.10 3.64 -13.94
CA LYS A 182 11.72 3.69 -12.61
C LYS A 182 12.38 2.35 -12.27
N ALA A 183 11.69 1.22 -12.49
CA ALA A 183 12.23 -0.11 -12.23
C ALA A 183 13.48 -0.42 -13.08
N LEU A 184 13.47 -0.06 -14.37
CA LEU A 184 14.62 -0.23 -15.27
C LEU A 184 15.82 0.64 -14.85
N LEU A 185 15.57 1.89 -14.46
CA LEU A 185 16.61 2.80 -13.94
C LEU A 185 17.21 2.27 -12.63
N THR A 186 16.37 1.86 -11.66
CA THR A 186 16.83 1.27 -10.40
C THR A 186 17.63 -0.01 -10.62
N ALA A 187 17.20 -0.89 -11.53
CA ALA A 187 17.93 -2.11 -11.87
C ALA A 187 19.30 -1.80 -12.52
N ALA A 188 19.37 -0.81 -13.42
CA ALA A 188 20.62 -0.39 -14.06
C ALA A 188 21.59 0.34 -13.10
N GLU A 189 21.06 1.08 -12.12
CA GLU A 189 21.85 1.71 -11.05
C GLU A 189 22.47 0.64 -10.13
N HIS A 190 21.70 -0.38 -9.77
CA HIS A 190 22.08 -1.42 -8.81
C HIS A 190 22.69 -2.67 -9.45
N ILE A 191 23.00 -2.65 -10.76
CA ILE A 191 23.40 -3.84 -11.52
C ILE A 191 24.66 -4.56 -10.98
N ASP A 192 25.61 -3.83 -10.39
CA ASP A 192 26.79 -4.42 -9.74
C ASP A 192 26.59 -4.68 -8.22
N ASN A 193 25.45 -4.26 -7.65
CA ASN A 193 25.10 -4.47 -6.24
C ASN A 193 24.14 -5.65 -6.11
N THR A 194 24.69 -6.85 -6.30
CA THR A 194 23.93 -8.10 -6.44
C THR A 194 22.96 -8.36 -5.28
N GLU A 195 23.35 -8.13 -4.03
CA GLU A 195 22.49 -8.42 -2.87
C GLU A 195 21.24 -7.53 -2.84
N VAL A 196 21.42 -6.21 -2.98
CA VAL A 196 20.31 -5.24 -2.98
C VAL A 196 19.43 -5.44 -4.21
N LEU A 197 20.03 -5.68 -5.38
CA LEU A 197 19.28 -5.93 -6.60
C LEU A 197 18.46 -7.23 -6.52
N VAL A 198 19.04 -8.32 -6.02
CA VAL A 198 18.32 -9.59 -5.85
C VAL A 198 17.17 -9.43 -4.86
N ALA A 199 17.36 -8.76 -3.72
CA ALA A 199 16.27 -8.49 -2.78
C ALA A 199 15.13 -7.66 -3.41
N TYR A 200 15.47 -6.61 -4.17
CA TYR A 200 14.51 -5.81 -4.91
C TYR A 200 13.73 -6.63 -5.96
N LEU A 201 14.43 -7.41 -6.77
CA LEU A 201 13.84 -8.25 -7.82
C LEU A 201 12.97 -9.38 -7.24
N GLN A 202 13.36 -9.96 -6.10
CA GLN A 202 12.55 -10.95 -5.41
C GLN A 202 11.23 -10.35 -4.91
N ASN A 203 11.25 -9.13 -4.35
CA ASN A 203 10.04 -8.40 -3.99
C ASN A 203 9.17 -8.10 -5.22
N LEU A 204 9.78 -7.61 -6.30
CA LEU A 204 9.08 -7.30 -7.55
C LEU A 204 8.44 -8.56 -8.18
N GLY A 205 9.14 -9.70 -8.17
CA GLY A 205 8.62 -10.99 -8.65
C GLY A 205 7.40 -11.47 -7.86
N ARG A 206 7.42 -11.36 -6.53
CA ARG A 206 6.25 -11.61 -5.68
C ARG A 206 5.10 -10.65 -5.99
N GLY A 207 5.37 -9.35 -6.05
CA GLY A 207 4.39 -8.32 -6.40
C GLY A 207 3.74 -8.53 -7.78
N HIS A 208 4.47 -9.09 -8.74
CA HIS A 208 3.98 -9.40 -10.08
C HIS A 208 2.92 -10.53 -10.12
N ARG A 209 2.84 -11.39 -9.09
CA ARG A 209 1.87 -12.49 -9.01
C ARG A 209 0.43 -11.98 -9.06
N LYS A 210 0.09 -10.90 -8.36
CA LYS A 210 -1.28 -10.36 -8.27
C LYS A 210 -1.86 -9.93 -9.62
N TYR A 211 -1.01 -9.56 -10.58
CA TYR A 211 -1.41 -9.23 -11.96
C TYR A 211 -1.69 -10.45 -12.85
N GLY A 212 -1.37 -11.66 -12.39
CA GLY A 212 -1.43 -12.91 -13.18
C GLY A 212 -0.17 -13.17 -14.00
N THR A 213 0.97 -12.58 -13.63
CA THR A 213 2.24 -12.77 -14.35
C THR A 213 2.76 -14.21 -14.17
N ARG A 214 3.12 -14.86 -15.28
CA ARG A 214 3.65 -16.24 -15.34
C ARG A 214 5.00 -16.25 -16.05
N ALA A 215 5.80 -17.30 -15.84
CA ALA A 215 7.11 -17.45 -16.47
C ALA A 215 7.07 -17.32 -18.01
N GLU A 216 6.01 -17.84 -18.64
CA GLU A 216 5.78 -17.77 -20.10
C GLU A 216 5.61 -16.35 -20.65
N HIS A 217 5.32 -15.34 -19.82
CA HIS A 217 5.17 -13.95 -20.26
C HIS A 217 6.51 -13.19 -20.40
N TYR A 218 7.56 -13.62 -19.69
CA TYR A 218 8.83 -12.90 -19.64
C TYR A 218 9.58 -12.86 -21.00
N PRO A 219 9.68 -13.94 -21.80
CA PRO A 219 10.37 -13.88 -23.09
C PRO A 219 9.84 -12.79 -24.03
N ALA A 220 8.51 -12.65 -24.13
CA ALA A 220 7.84 -11.61 -24.93
C ALA A 220 8.17 -10.18 -24.46
N VAL A 221 8.22 -9.98 -23.13
CA VAL A 221 8.62 -8.70 -22.52
C VAL A 221 10.09 -8.39 -22.81
N GLY A 222 10.98 -9.38 -22.71
CA GLY A 222 12.41 -9.23 -23.02
C GLY A 222 12.66 -8.86 -24.47
N GLU A 223 12.05 -9.59 -25.41
CA GLU A 223 12.12 -9.30 -26.86
C GLU A 223 11.69 -7.86 -27.17
N CYS A 224 10.54 -7.44 -26.64
CA CYS A 224 10.01 -6.11 -26.90
C CYS A 224 10.82 -4.99 -26.23
N LEU A 225 11.39 -5.24 -25.04
CA LEU A 225 12.25 -4.28 -24.33
C LEU A 225 13.56 -4.07 -25.09
N ILE A 226 14.25 -5.16 -25.45
CA ILE A 226 15.52 -5.09 -26.18
C ILE A 226 15.30 -4.48 -27.58
N GLY A 227 14.20 -4.82 -28.25
CA GLY A 227 13.80 -4.20 -29.52
C GLY A 227 13.40 -2.71 -29.43
N ALA A 228 13.02 -2.23 -28.24
CA ALA A 228 12.81 -0.80 -27.99
C ALA A 228 14.14 -0.08 -27.70
N LEU A 229 15.03 -0.69 -26.92
CA LEU A 229 16.36 -0.14 -26.63
C LEU A 229 17.21 -0.03 -27.90
N SER A 230 17.30 -1.09 -28.72
CA SER A 230 18.07 -1.08 -29.97
C SER A 230 17.61 -0.03 -30.98
N ARG A 231 16.32 0.30 -30.98
CA ARG A 231 15.75 1.36 -31.83
C ARG A 231 16.15 2.77 -31.40
N TYR A 232 16.28 3.02 -30.09
CA TYR A 232 16.42 4.36 -29.54
C TYR A 232 17.81 4.68 -28.99
N ALA A 233 18.61 3.67 -28.66
CA ALA A 233 20.02 3.79 -28.27
C ALA A 233 20.97 3.56 -29.47
N SER A 234 20.54 3.91 -30.69
CA SER A 234 21.24 3.59 -31.94
C SER A 234 22.63 4.21 -32.07
N GLY A 235 22.99 5.21 -31.24
CA GLY A 235 24.33 5.78 -31.18
C GLY A 235 25.35 4.90 -30.44
N VAL A 236 24.89 3.96 -29.62
CA VAL A 236 25.75 3.05 -28.83
C VAL A 236 25.39 1.57 -28.97
N TRP A 237 24.35 1.22 -29.73
CA TRP A 237 23.91 -0.18 -29.89
C TRP A 237 24.80 -0.97 -30.84
N ASP A 238 25.43 -2.02 -30.33
CA ASP A 238 26.18 -3.02 -31.07
C ASP A 238 25.88 -4.44 -30.56
N THR A 239 26.52 -5.46 -31.15
CA THR A 239 26.31 -6.87 -30.79
C THR A 239 26.72 -7.19 -29.35
N GLU A 240 27.70 -6.48 -28.78
CA GLU A 240 28.15 -6.70 -27.40
C GLU A 240 27.15 -6.08 -26.42
N MET A 241 26.66 -4.87 -26.73
CA MET A 241 25.58 -4.18 -26.04
C MET A 241 24.30 -5.03 -25.97
N GLU A 242 23.88 -5.59 -27.10
CA GLU A 242 22.71 -6.46 -27.19
C GLU A 242 22.90 -7.73 -26.34
N ALA A 243 24.06 -8.36 -26.43
CA ALA A 243 24.36 -9.56 -25.65
C ALA A 243 24.40 -9.29 -24.13
N ALA A 244 24.88 -8.11 -23.70
CA ALA A 244 24.84 -7.69 -22.30
C ALA A 244 23.39 -7.49 -21.81
N TRP A 245 22.53 -6.83 -22.61
CA TRP A 245 21.11 -6.68 -22.28
C TRP A 245 20.37 -8.02 -22.22
N VAL A 246 20.65 -8.97 -23.13
CA VAL A 246 20.10 -10.33 -23.09
C VAL A 246 20.51 -11.05 -21.81
N ARG A 247 21.79 -11.00 -21.41
CA ARG A 247 22.28 -11.59 -20.16
C ARG A 247 21.60 -10.97 -18.94
N ALA A 248 21.62 -9.64 -18.82
CA ALA A 248 21.02 -8.94 -17.69
C ALA A 248 19.51 -9.20 -17.59
N TYR A 249 18.77 -9.14 -18.70
CA TYR A 249 17.33 -9.45 -18.71
C TYR A 249 17.04 -10.89 -18.29
N THR A 250 17.86 -11.85 -18.74
CA THR A 250 17.72 -13.26 -18.36
C THR A 250 17.92 -13.45 -16.85
N THR A 251 18.98 -12.86 -16.28
CA THR A 251 19.21 -12.89 -14.83
C THR A 251 18.07 -12.23 -14.05
N ILE A 252 17.63 -11.04 -14.49
CA ILE A 252 16.53 -10.29 -13.86
C ILE A 252 15.24 -11.11 -13.84
N SER A 253 14.82 -11.61 -15.00
CA SER A 253 13.59 -12.39 -15.13
C SER A 253 13.65 -13.71 -14.36
N GLN A 254 14.79 -14.42 -14.37
CA GLN A 254 14.95 -15.65 -13.62
C GLN A 254 14.79 -15.43 -12.10
N VAL A 255 15.44 -14.41 -11.53
CA VAL A 255 15.30 -14.07 -10.10
C VAL A 255 13.85 -13.75 -9.74
N MET A 256 13.12 -13.03 -10.61
CA MET A 256 11.71 -12.72 -10.39
C MET A 256 10.80 -13.95 -10.50
N ILE A 257 11.07 -14.85 -11.46
CA ILE A 257 10.33 -16.11 -11.66
C ILE A 257 10.53 -17.05 -10.46
N ASP A 258 11.76 -17.24 -10.02
CA ASP A 258 12.08 -18.13 -8.90
C ASP A 258 11.47 -17.62 -7.59
N ALA A 259 11.52 -16.30 -7.36
CA ALA A 259 10.88 -15.66 -6.22
C ALA A 259 9.36 -15.85 -6.21
N ALA A 260 8.71 -15.73 -7.38
CA ALA A 260 7.28 -15.93 -7.54
C ALA A 260 6.88 -17.40 -7.32
N ALA A 261 7.67 -18.35 -7.83
CA ALA A 261 7.42 -19.79 -7.68
C ALA A 261 7.58 -20.25 -6.22
N VAL A 262 8.58 -19.75 -5.48
CA VAL A 262 8.75 -20.05 -4.04
C VAL A 262 7.60 -19.48 -3.19
N ASP A 263 7.09 -18.31 -3.57
CA ASP A 263 5.97 -17.65 -2.89
C ASP A 263 4.63 -18.34 -3.18
N GLU A 264 4.47 -18.92 -4.37
CA GLU A 264 3.30 -19.70 -4.78
C GLU A 264 3.09 -20.98 -3.94
N LEU A 265 4.16 -21.54 -3.38
CA LEU A 265 4.07 -22.66 -2.44
C LEU A 265 3.50 -22.27 -1.06
N ARG A 266 3.35 -20.97 -0.77
CA ARG A 266 2.96 -20.44 0.55
C ARG A 266 1.58 -19.77 0.55
N ALA A 267 1.26 -19.06 -0.53
CA ALA A 267 0.06 -18.24 -0.64
C ALA A 267 -0.43 -18.14 -2.08
N PRO A 268 -1.74 -17.95 -2.33
CA PRO A 268 -2.24 -17.60 -3.66
C PRO A 268 -1.69 -16.24 -4.11
N ALA A 269 -1.86 -15.92 -5.40
CA ALA A 269 -1.56 -14.57 -5.91
C ALA A 269 -2.49 -13.49 -5.35
N TRP A 270 -3.71 -13.88 -4.95
CA TRP A 270 -4.75 -13.06 -4.35
C TRP A 270 -5.85 -13.95 -3.76
N TRP A 271 -6.69 -13.39 -2.91
CA TRP A 271 -7.94 -13.96 -2.39
C TRP A 271 -9.12 -13.27 -3.08
N TYR A 272 -10.22 -13.98 -3.34
CA TYR A 272 -11.49 -13.30 -3.59
C TYR A 272 -12.10 -12.89 -2.25
N ALA A 273 -12.77 -11.74 -2.20
CA ALA A 273 -13.58 -11.37 -1.06
C ALA A 273 -14.93 -10.80 -1.50
N GLU A 274 -16.01 -11.28 -0.91
CA GLU A 274 -17.35 -10.74 -1.07
C GLU A 274 -17.51 -9.53 -0.15
N ILE A 275 -17.99 -8.40 -0.66
CA ILE A 275 -18.45 -7.30 0.20
C ILE A 275 -19.71 -7.76 0.93
N VAL A 276 -19.71 -7.73 2.27
CA VAL A 276 -20.84 -8.18 3.09
C VAL A 276 -21.56 -7.05 3.82
N ALA A 277 -20.86 -5.93 4.07
CA ALA A 277 -21.45 -4.70 4.57
C ALA A 277 -20.77 -3.48 3.92
N HIS A 278 -21.55 -2.41 3.79
CA HIS A 278 -21.11 -1.12 3.24
C HIS A 278 -21.83 -0.01 3.99
N ASP A 279 -21.10 0.64 4.91
CA ASP A 279 -21.62 1.69 5.77
C ASP A 279 -21.03 3.04 5.37
N LEU A 280 -21.82 3.89 4.71
CA LEU A 280 -21.43 5.26 4.41
C LEU A 280 -21.45 6.09 5.70
N ARG A 281 -20.28 6.48 6.21
CA ARG A 281 -20.12 7.24 7.47
C ARG A 281 -20.15 8.74 7.25
N THR A 282 -19.62 9.20 6.12
CA THR A 282 -19.73 10.58 5.63
C THR A 282 -20.00 10.53 4.11
N PRO A 283 -20.38 11.64 3.45
CA PRO A 283 -20.52 11.66 2.00
C PRO A 283 -19.28 11.19 1.23
N ASP A 284 -18.09 11.23 1.84
CA ASP A 284 -16.81 10.86 1.24
C ASP A 284 -16.09 9.69 1.94
N VAL A 285 -16.63 9.08 3.00
CA VAL A 285 -16.01 7.96 3.73
C VAL A 285 -17.00 6.81 3.93
N ALA A 286 -16.59 5.62 3.50
CA ALA A 286 -17.33 4.37 3.75
C ALA A 286 -16.48 3.37 4.55
N VAL A 287 -17.13 2.63 5.44
CA VAL A 287 -16.59 1.41 6.05
C VAL A 287 -17.09 0.23 5.24
N VAL A 288 -16.17 -0.58 4.72
CA VAL A 288 -16.46 -1.73 3.86
C VAL A 288 -15.98 -2.98 4.58
N THR A 289 -16.91 -3.88 4.91
CA THR A 289 -16.59 -5.18 5.50
C THR A 289 -16.71 -6.25 4.43
N VAL A 290 -15.72 -7.14 4.34
CA VAL A 290 -15.63 -8.17 3.32
C VAL A 290 -15.35 -9.54 3.95
N ARG A 291 -15.82 -10.59 3.29
CA ARG A 291 -15.58 -12.00 3.65
C ARG A 291 -14.68 -12.63 2.58
N PRO A 292 -13.41 -12.97 2.90
CA PRO A 292 -12.55 -13.76 2.04
C PRO A 292 -13.16 -15.13 1.70
N ASP A 293 -12.80 -15.69 0.55
CA ASP A 293 -13.20 -17.03 0.09
C ASP A 293 -12.48 -18.17 0.83
N GLN A 294 -11.36 -17.86 1.48
CA GLN A 294 -10.54 -18.77 2.29
C GLN A 294 -9.79 -17.97 3.38
N PRO A 295 -9.19 -18.61 4.40
CA PRO A 295 -8.50 -17.92 5.49
C PRO A 295 -7.46 -16.90 4.99
N TYR A 296 -7.50 -15.69 5.57
CA TYR A 296 -6.67 -14.56 5.18
C TYR A 296 -5.69 -14.22 6.33
N PRO A 297 -4.38 -14.50 6.20
CA PRO A 297 -3.43 -14.51 7.33
C PRO A 297 -2.81 -13.13 7.59
N PHE A 298 -3.58 -12.18 8.12
CA PHE A 298 -3.12 -10.82 8.45
C PHE A 298 -2.86 -10.61 9.94
N LEU A 299 -2.10 -9.56 10.25
CA LEU A 299 -1.90 -9.03 11.60
C LEU A 299 -2.48 -7.61 11.70
N ALA A 300 -2.84 -7.19 12.92
CA ALA A 300 -3.29 -5.83 13.16
C ALA A 300 -2.25 -4.78 12.75
N GLY A 301 -2.72 -3.65 12.21
CA GLY A 301 -1.88 -2.58 11.67
C GLY A 301 -1.40 -2.78 10.23
N GLN A 302 -1.43 -4.01 9.69
CA GLN A 302 -1.08 -4.29 8.30
C GLN A 302 -2.09 -3.72 7.29
N TYR A 303 -1.73 -3.80 6.02
CA TYR A 303 -2.59 -3.48 4.88
C TYR A 303 -2.58 -4.59 3.82
N THR A 304 -3.44 -4.47 2.82
CA THR A 304 -3.37 -5.26 1.59
C THR A 304 -3.58 -4.38 0.36
N SER A 305 -3.18 -4.88 -0.80
CA SER A 305 -3.54 -4.29 -2.09
C SER A 305 -4.89 -4.83 -2.57
N LEU A 306 -5.77 -3.96 -3.03
CA LEU A 306 -7.16 -4.27 -3.40
C LEU A 306 -7.41 -3.93 -4.87
N GLU A 307 -7.92 -4.90 -5.65
CA GLU A 307 -8.45 -4.73 -7.01
C GLU A 307 -9.98 -4.79 -6.99
N THR A 308 -10.63 -3.84 -7.69
CA THR A 308 -12.10 -3.80 -7.82
C THR A 308 -12.54 -4.24 -9.22
N PRO A 309 -13.73 -4.86 -9.37
CA PRO A 309 -14.19 -5.37 -10.67
C PRO A 309 -14.46 -4.25 -11.69
N TRP A 310 -14.59 -3.01 -11.24
CA TRP A 310 -14.84 -1.84 -12.11
C TRP A 310 -13.56 -1.19 -12.65
N TRP A 311 -12.42 -1.45 -12.00
CA TRP A 311 -11.12 -0.89 -12.34
C TRP A 311 -10.05 -2.00 -12.28
N PRO A 312 -10.12 -3.00 -13.18
CA PRO A 312 -9.18 -4.11 -13.20
C PRO A 312 -7.74 -3.64 -13.42
N ARG A 313 -6.81 -4.36 -12.80
CA ARG A 313 -5.36 -4.12 -12.73
C ARG A 313 -4.94 -2.80 -12.06
N ILE A 314 -5.87 -2.07 -11.47
CA ILE A 314 -5.61 -0.85 -10.70
C ILE A 314 -5.72 -1.20 -9.21
N TRP A 315 -4.60 -1.68 -8.65
CA TRP A 315 -4.50 -2.04 -7.24
C TRP A 315 -4.28 -0.81 -6.36
N ARG A 316 -4.89 -0.76 -5.17
CA ARG A 316 -4.65 0.28 -4.16
C ARG A 316 -4.55 -0.30 -2.76
N HIS A 317 -3.69 0.27 -1.93
CA HIS A 317 -3.46 -0.20 -0.57
C HIS A 317 -4.54 0.29 0.40
N TYR A 318 -5.06 -0.62 1.22
CA TYR A 318 -5.97 -0.32 2.32
C TYR A 318 -5.56 -1.09 3.56
N SER A 319 -5.39 -0.37 4.67
CA SER A 319 -5.11 -0.94 5.99
C SER A 319 -6.33 -1.65 6.57
N PHE A 320 -6.09 -2.74 7.29
CA PHE A 320 -7.14 -3.42 8.05
C PHE A 320 -7.61 -2.52 9.20
N ALA A 321 -8.92 -2.47 9.41
CA ALA A 321 -9.58 -1.60 10.39
C ALA A 321 -10.12 -2.36 11.61
N SER A 322 -9.65 -3.58 11.81
CA SER A 322 -9.93 -4.44 12.96
C SER A 322 -8.76 -5.40 13.20
N ALA A 323 -8.66 -5.97 14.40
CA ALA A 323 -7.80 -7.12 14.67
C ALA A 323 -8.31 -8.39 13.92
N PRO A 324 -7.50 -9.46 13.80
CA PRO A 324 -7.94 -10.74 13.22
C PRO A 324 -9.05 -11.40 14.05
N ARG A 325 -10.24 -11.58 13.47
CA ARG A 325 -11.42 -12.09 14.18
C ARG A 325 -11.73 -13.54 13.82
N SER A 326 -12.41 -14.26 14.71
CA SER A 326 -12.84 -15.64 14.52
C SER A 326 -13.92 -15.84 13.43
N ASP A 327 -14.61 -14.77 13.01
CA ASP A 327 -15.55 -14.78 11.88
C ASP A 327 -14.85 -14.65 10.50
N GLY A 328 -13.54 -14.38 10.48
CA GLY A 328 -12.74 -14.18 9.28
C GLY A 328 -13.06 -12.92 8.49
N LEU A 329 -13.87 -12.00 9.01
CA LEU A 329 -14.24 -10.77 8.33
C LEU A 329 -13.12 -9.72 8.37
N LEU A 330 -12.91 -9.05 7.25
CA LEU A 330 -11.93 -7.98 7.10
C LEU A 330 -12.68 -6.65 6.93
N THR A 331 -12.25 -5.60 7.62
CA THR A 331 -12.88 -4.27 7.52
C THR A 331 -11.88 -3.25 6.99
N PHE A 332 -12.31 -2.39 6.08
CA PHE A 332 -11.51 -1.30 5.49
C PHE A 332 -12.25 0.03 5.63
N HIS A 333 -11.56 1.11 6.01
CA HIS A 333 -12.12 2.46 5.98
C HIS A 333 -11.58 3.19 4.74
N VAL A 334 -12.48 3.62 3.86
CA VAL A 334 -12.13 4.15 2.54
C VAL A 334 -12.63 5.59 2.41
N LYS A 335 -11.71 6.55 2.20
CA LYS A 335 -12.04 7.93 1.82
C LYS A 335 -11.99 8.09 0.30
N ALA A 336 -13.04 8.63 -0.29
CA ALA A 336 -13.10 9.02 -1.69
C ALA A 336 -12.10 10.16 -1.93
N VAL A 337 -11.16 9.94 -2.85
CA VAL A 337 -10.18 10.96 -3.24
C VAL A 337 -10.69 11.63 -4.52
N PRO A 338 -10.65 12.96 -4.68
CA PRO A 338 -11.04 13.62 -5.93
C PRO A 338 -10.36 12.97 -7.15
N ALA A 339 -11.17 12.63 -8.17
CA ALA A 339 -10.76 11.87 -9.36
C ALA A 339 -10.17 10.45 -9.14
N GLY A 340 -10.10 9.94 -7.91
CA GLY A 340 -9.55 8.63 -7.59
C GLY A 340 -10.46 7.47 -7.97
N TRP A 341 -10.10 6.71 -9.02
CA TRP A 341 -10.95 5.66 -9.60
C TRP A 341 -11.43 4.60 -8.60
N VAL A 342 -10.50 3.96 -7.87
CA VAL A 342 -10.80 2.86 -6.95
C VAL A 342 -11.56 3.35 -5.70
N SER A 343 -11.12 4.46 -5.10
CA SER A 343 -11.74 4.97 -3.87
C SER A 343 -13.16 5.50 -4.10
N ASN A 344 -13.42 6.22 -5.20
CA ASN A 344 -14.80 6.63 -5.53
C ASN A 344 -15.69 5.42 -5.83
N ALA A 345 -15.15 4.37 -6.47
CA ALA A 345 -15.93 3.16 -6.74
C ALA A 345 -16.28 2.42 -5.43
N LEU A 346 -15.32 2.27 -4.51
CA LEU A 346 -15.55 1.67 -3.19
C LEU A 346 -16.54 2.48 -2.33
N VAL A 347 -16.45 3.82 -2.31
CA VAL A 347 -17.35 4.65 -1.48
C VAL A 347 -18.76 4.76 -2.08
N HIS A 348 -18.90 5.00 -3.38
CA HIS A 348 -20.20 5.36 -3.96
C HIS A 348 -20.88 4.22 -4.74
N ARG A 349 -20.11 3.31 -5.34
CA ARG A 349 -20.63 2.27 -6.26
C ARG A 349 -20.75 0.89 -5.61
N ALA A 350 -19.81 0.49 -4.76
CA ALA A 350 -19.78 -0.83 -4.16
C ALA A 350 -21.02 -1.14 -3.31
N ARG A 351 -21.49 -2.38 -3.36
CA ARG A 351 -22.64 -2.89 -2.60
C ARG A 351 -22.33 -4.29 -2.04
N PRO A 352 -23.04 -4.74 -1.01
CA PRO A 352 -22.99 -6.14 -0.59
C PRO A 352 -23.27 -7.10 -1.77
N GLY A 353 -22.50 -8.18 -1.86
CA GLY A 353 -22.51 -9.14 -2.96
C GLY A 353 -21.52 -8.85 -4.10
N ASP A 354 -20.89 -7.67 -4.15
CA ASP A 354 -19.78 -7.41 -5.07
C ASP A 354 -18.53 -8.21 -4.67
N ILE A 355 -17.83 -8.80 -5.66
CA ILE A 355 -16.57 -9.52 -5.44
C ILE A 355 -15.37 -8.62 -5.78
N ILE A 356 -14.47 -8.46 -4.82
CA ILE A 356 -13.17 -7.79 -4.98
C ILE A 356 -12.03 -8.83 -4.90
N ARG A 357 -10.81 -8.42 -5.22
CA ARG A 357 -9.60 -9.21 -4.92
C ARG A 357 -8.69 -8.50 -3.93
N LEU A 358 -8.10 -9.28 -3.04
CA LEU A 358 -7.09 -8.85 -2.08
C LEU A 358 -5.76 -9.54 -2.42
N GLY A 359 -4.68 -8.80 -2.53
CA GLY A 359 -3.33 -9.37 -2.61
C GLY A 359 -2.88 -9.94 -1.25
N PRO A 360 -1.62 -10.38 -1.11
CA PRO A 360 -1.07 -10.75 0.20
C PRO A 360 -1.08 -9.57 1.20
N PRO A 361 -1.18 -9.85 2.52
CA PRO A 361 -0.99 -8.83 3.54
C PRO A 361 0.46 -8.35 3.57
N ALA A 362 0.66 -7.06 3.84
CA ALA A 362 1.94 -6.40 3.90
C ALA A 362 1.91 -5.25 4.93
N GLY A 363 3.08 -4.67 5.20
CA GLY A 363 3.26 -3.64 6.22
C GLY A 363 3.86 -4.18 7.50
N SER A 364 4.54 -3.28 8.23
CA SER A 364 5.36 -3.59 9.41
C SER A 364 4.87 -2.91 10.69
N MET A 365 3.76 -2.17 10.60
CA MET A 365 3.17 -1.42 11.71
C MET A 365 2.39 -2.31 12.71
N THR A 366 2.95 -3.47 13.08
CA THR A 366 2.38 -4.46 14.01
C THR A 366 2.88 -4.24 15.45
N VAL A 367 2.05 -4.59 16.44
CA VAL A 367 2.45 -4.52 17.86
C VAL A 367 3.47 -5.62 18.21
N ASP A 368 4.53 -5.25 18.96
CA ASP A 368 5.36 -6.22 19.67
C ASP A 368 4.80 -6.46 21.08
N HIS A 369 4.28 -7.67 21.31
CA HIS A 369 3.73 -8.12 22.60
C HIS A 369 4.77 -8.78 23.52
N THR A 370 6.05 -8.81 23.14
CA THR A 370 7.14 -9.33 24.00
C THR A 370 7.73 -8.27 24.94
N THR A 371 7.37 -6.99 24.73
CA THR A 371 7.76 -5.85 25.58
C THR A 371 6.57 -5.36 26.41
N ASP A 372 6.83 -4.60 27.48
CA ASP A 372 5.79 -3.90 28.26
C ASP A 372 5.66 -2.41 27.87
N SER A 373 6.18 -2.00 26.71
CA SER A 373 6.12 -0.60 26.25
C SER A 373 4.69 -0.11 26.01
N GLY A 374 4.41 1.14 26.35
CA GLY A 374 3.15 1.81 25.98
C GLY A 374 3.07 2.06 24.46
N LEU A 375 1.87 2.27 23.92
CA LEU A 375 1.69 2.60 22.50
C LEU A 375 1.20 4.04 22.33
N LEU A 376 1.93 4.85 21.56
CA LEU A 376 1.58 6.23 21.22
C LEU A 376 1.11 6.28 19.76
N CYS A 377 -0.19 6.36 19.57
CA CYS A 377 -0.86 6.14 18.29
C CYS A 377 -1.38 7.46 17.69
N LEU A 378 -0.95 7.79 16.48
CA LEU A 378 -1.36 8.98 15.75
C LEU A 378 -2.16 8.58 14.50
N GLY A 379 -3.49 8.74 14.56
CA GLY A 379 -4.39 8.45 13.44
C GLY A 379 -4.85 9.73 12.75
N GLY A 380 -4.68 9.84 11.43
CA GLY A 380 -5.09 11.00 10.62
C GLY A 380 -6.19 10.67 9.62
N GLY A 381 -7.42 11.15 9.83
CA GLY A 381 -8.57 10.81 8.99
C GLY A 381 -8.78 9.29 8.90
N THR A 382 -8.72 8.69 7.71
CA THR A 382 -8.79 7.22 7.57
C THR A 382 -7.60 6.45 8.14
N GLY A 383 -6.50 7.13 8.49
CA GLY A 383 -5.39 6.55 9.24
C GLY A 383 -5.75 6.06 10.64
N ILE A 384 -6.94 6.40 11.17
CA ILE A 384 -7.47 5.77 12.39
C ILE A 384 -7.74 4.26 12.22
N ALA A 385 -7.96 3.76 10.99
CA ALA A 385 -8.29 2.36 10.73
C ALA A 385 -7.25 1.37 11.29
N PRO A 386 -5.96 1.42 10.89
CA PRO A 386 -4.96 0.53 11.47
C PRO A 386 -4.71 0.81 12.95
N ILE A 387 -4.82 2.07 13.40
CA ILE A 387 -4.70 2.39 14.84
C ILE A 387 -5.78 1.68 15.67
N LYS A 388 -7.03 1.68 15.19
CA LYS A 388 -8.13 0.91 15.80
C LYS A 388 -7.83 -0.59 15.79
N ALA A 389 -7.28 -1.13 14.69
CA ALA A 389 -6.87 -2.54 14.65
C ALA A 389 -5.83 -2.87 15.73
N LEU A 390 -4.83 -2.00 15.94
CA LEU A 390 -3.82 -2.17 16.99
C LEU A 390 -4.41 -2.06 18.41
N VAL A 391 -5.42 -1.21 18.61
CA VAL A 391 -6.16 -1.12 19.87
C VAL A 391 -6.96 -2.39 20.15
N GLU A 392 -7.66 -2.93 19.15
CA GLU A 392 -8.38 -4.22 19.27
C GLU A 392 -7.39 -5.37 19.56
N ASP A 393 -6.23 -5.38 18.92
CA ASP A 393 -5.18 -6.39 19.12
C ASP A 393 -4.58 -6.36 20.54
N VAL A 394 -4.34 -5.17 21.12
CA VAL A 394 -3.94 -5.05 22.53
C VAL A 394 -5.05 -5.53 23.47
N ALA A 395 -6.33 -5.24 23.16
CA ALA A 395 -7.45 -5.70 23.96
C ALA A 395 -7.59 -7.23 24.00
N GLU A 396 -7.20 -7.94 22.94
CA GLU A 396 -7.19 -9.41 22.90
C GLU A 396 -5.96 -10.02 23.61
N HIS A 397 -4.82 -9.32 23.66
CA HIS A 397 -3.57 -9.82 24.28
C HIS A 397 -3.41 -9.45 25.77
N GLY A 398 -4.04 -8.37 26.26
CA GLY A 398 -4.22 -8.11 27.70
C GLY A 398 -3.87 -6.69 28.19
N GLU A 399 -4.26 -6.39 29.43
CA GLU A 399 -4.36 -5.04 30.00
C GLU A 399 -3.03 -4.36 30.43
N ARG A 400 -1.86 -4.94 30.13
CA ARG A 400 -0.60 -4.55 30.79
C ARG A 400 0.06 -3.27 30.28
N ARG A 401 -0.45 -2.65 29.21
CA ARG A 401 0.17 -1.48 28.57
C ARG A 401 -0.82 -0.34 28.31
N THR A 402 -0.38 0.88 28.59
CA THR A 402 -1.11 2.11 28.27
C THR A 402 -1.11 2.35 26.77
N VAL A 403 -2.26 2.74 26.21
CA VAL A 403 -2.40 3.12 24.80
C VAL A 403 -2.98 4.52 24.70
N GLU A 404 -2.25 5.40 24.02
CA GLU A 404 -2.56 6.82 23.89
C GLU A 404 -2.81 7.15 22.42
N VAL A 405 -4.09 7.32 22.05
CA VAL A 405 -4.52 7.61 20.68
C VAL A 405 -4.81 9.11 20.53
N PHE A 406 -4.07 9.77 19.65
CA PHE A 406 -4.43 11.07 19.12
C PHE A 406 -5.06 10.90 17.73
N TYR A 407 -6.34 11.24 17.61
CA TYR A 407 -7.08 11.21 16.34
C TYR A 407 -7.15 12.62 15.75
N GLY A 408 -6.28 12.88 14.76
CA GLY A 408 -6.17 14.14 14.03
C GLY A 408 -7.14 14.25 12.84
N ALA A 409 -7.80 15.40 12.73
CA ALA A 409 -8.73 15.72 11.63
C ALA A 409 -8.76 17.22 11.31
N ARG A 410 -9.29 17.58 10.13
CA ARG A 410 -9.44 18.98 9.71
C ARG A 410 -10.73 19.61 10.24
N THR A 411 -11.77 18.80 10.36
CA THR A 411 -13.10 19.18 10.85
C THR A 411 -13.64 18.06 11.74
N ASP A 412 -14.63 18.37 12.57
CA ASP A 412 -15.25 17.38 13.48
C ASP A 412 -15.88 16.23 12.69
N HIS A 413 -16.43 16.55 11.51
CA HIS A 413 -17.01 15.60 10.57
C HIS A 413 -15.98 14.65 9.93
N ASP A 414 -14.70 15.04 9.85
CA ASP A 414 -13.61 14.13 9.43
C ASP A 414 -13.24 13.10 10.51
N LEU A 415 -13.73 13.24 11.76
CA LEU A 415 -13.56 12.26 12.85
C LEU A 415 -14.62 11.14 12.81
N TYR A 416 -14.97 10.65 11.61
CA TYR A 416 -16.13 9.79 11.29
C TYR A 416 -16.29 8.46 12.06
N ASP A 417 -15.32 8.05 12.88
CA ASP A 417 -15.36 6.83 13.71
C ASP A 417 -14.96 7.10 15.18
N ILE A 418 -14.99 8.38 15.62
CA ILE A 418 -14.66 8.78 17.00
C ILE A 418 -15.52 8.05 18.03
N ASP A 419 -16.82 7.86 17.76
CA ASP A 419 -17.72 7.13 18.65
C ASP A 419 -17.28 5.68 18.89
N THR A 420 -16.65 5.04 17.90
CA THR A 420 -16.09 3.69 18.03
C THR A 420 -14.87 3.71 18.95
N MET A 421 -13.98 4.68 18.77
CA MET A 421 -12.80 4.85 19.63
C MET A 421 -13.19 5.20 21.07
N LEU A 422 -14.21 6.05 21.28
CA LEU A 422 -14.72 6.39 22.61
C LEU A 422 -15.42 5.20 23.30
N ARG A 423 -16.11 4.33 22.54
CA ARG A 423 -16.65 3.06 23.08
C ARG A 423 -15.54 2.09 23.50
N LEU A 424 -14.45 2.02 22.74
CA LEU A 424 -13.27 1.23 23.12
C LEU A 424 -12.66 1.79 24.42
N GLN A 425 -12.47 3.11 24.54
CA GLN A 425 -11.98 3.74 25.77
C GLN A 425 -12.89 3.48 26.98
N GLN A 426 -14.22 3.51 26.81
CA GLN A 426 -15.16 3.17 27.89
C GLN A 426 -15.05 1.70 28.33
N SER A 427 -14.59 0.82 27.45
CA SER A 427 -14.43 -0.63 27.69
C SER A 427 -13.04 -0.99 28.25
N HIS A 428 -12.06 -0.11 28.07
CA HIS A 428 -10.64 -0.39 28.32
C HIS A 428 -9.96 0.76 29.10
N PRO A 429 -9.81 0.64 30.44
CA PRO A 429 -9.24 1.70 31.28
C PRO A 429 -7.78 2.10 30.96
N TRP A 430 -7.04 1.27 30.23
CA TRP A 430 -5.68 1.53 29.76
C TRP A 430 -5.62 2.35 28.45
N LEU A 431 -6.77 2.62 27.83
CA LEU A 431 -6.88 3.36 26.57
C LEU A 431 -7.36 4.79 26.80
N SER A 432 -6.62 5.75 26.25
CA SER A 432 -6.98 7.16 26.18
C SER A 432 -7.13 7.57 24.71
N VAL A 433 -8.22 8.25 24.36
CA VAL A 433 -8.48 8.77 23.01
C VAL A 433 -8.69 10.28 23.06
N ARG A 434 -7.92 11.01 22.25
CA ARG A 434 -7.89 12.47 22.19
C ARG A 434 -8.14 12.93 20.75
N ALA A 435 -9.27 13.59 20.51
CA ALA A 435 -9.56 14.23 19.23
C ALA A 435 -8.73 15.53 19.09
N VAL A 436 -8.06 15.71 17.96
CA VAL A 436 -7.31 16.93 17.63
C VAL A 436 -7.82 17.49 16.31
N ILE A 437 -8.40 18.68 16.36
CA ILE A 437 -9.12 19.29 15.24
C ILE A 437 -8.38 20.56 14.81
N ASP A 438 -7.85 20.57 13.58
CA ASP A 438 -7.11 21.70 13.01
C ASP A 438 -8.04 22.76 12.39
N GLN A 439 -9.02 23.22 13.17
CA GLN A 439 -9.94 24.29 12.74
C GLN A 439 -9.39 25.71 13.01
N GLN A 440 -8.54 25.89 14.03
CA GLN A 440 -8.22 27.21 14.61
C GLN A 440 -6.74 27.40 15.02
N ALA A 441 -5.84 26.49 14.63
CA ALA A 441 -4.39 26.57 14.90
C ALA A 441 -3.96 26.71 16.39
N HIS A 442 -4.83 26.36 17.34
CA HIS A 442 -4.52 26.43 18.78
C HIS A 442 -3.75 25.20 19.29
N LEU A 443 -3.95 24.02 18.68
CA LEU A 443 -3.22 22.78 18.96
C LEU A 443 -3.05 22.02 17.64
N GLN A 444 -1.84 21.97 17.09
CA GLN A 444 -1.52 21.00 16.05
C GLN A 444 -1.21 19.65 16.69
N LEU A 445 -1.38 18.55 15.92
CA LEU A 445 -1.11 17.19 16.42
C LEU A 445 0.31 17.04 17.04
N PRO A 446 1.40 17.60 16.46
CA PRO A 446 2.71 17.67 17.10
C PRO A 446 2.75 18.36 18.48
N ASP A 447 1.97 19.42 18.68
CA ASP A 447 1.97 20.21 19.92
C ASP A 447 1.14 19.51 21.01
N ALA A 448 0.00 18.92 20.62
CA ALA A 448 -0.79 18.06 21.50
C ALA A 448 0.03 16.85 22.02
N ILE A 449 0.95 16.31 21.22
CA ILE A 449 1.87 15.26 21.70
C ILE A 449 2.84 15.82 22.73
N ARG A 450 3.43 17.00 22.51
CA ARG A 450 4.39 17.61 23.46
C ARG A 450 3.77 17.89 24.82
N GLU A 451 2.54 18.40 24.84
CA GLU A 451 1.85 18.82 26.06
C GLU A 451 1.58 17.66 27.05
N TYR A 452 1.26 16.47 26.53
CA TYR A 452 0.83 15.32 27.34
C TYR A 452 1.96 14.30 27.63
N GLY A 453 3.20 14.60 27.26
CA GLY A 453 4.36 13.73 27.51
C GLY A 453 4.79 13.68 28.98
N PRO A 454 5.86 12.93 29.32
CA PRO A 454 6.87 12.34 28.41
C PRO A 454 6.46 10.99 27.78
N TRP A 455 7.15 10.63 26.70
CA TRP A 455 6.86 9.43 25.88
C TRP A 455 8.05 8.47 25.73
N ASN A 456 9.06 8.58 26.59
CA ASN A 456 10.29 7.79 26.53
C ASN A 456 10.07 6.28 26.67
N GLU A 457 8.96 5.85 27.27
CA GLU A 457 8.61 4.42 27.44
C GLU A 457 7.68 3.90 26.34
N PHE A 458 7.30 4.75 25.36
CA PHE A 458 6.31 4.42 24.34
C PHE A 458 6.93 4.05 22.99
N ASP A 459 6.31 3.08 22.32
CA ASP A 459 6.48 2.83 20.89
C ASP A 459 5.44 3.65 20.13
N ALA A 460 5.86 4.41 19.11
CA ALA A 460 4.99 5.29 18.35
C ALA A 460 4.51 4.65 17.03
N TYR A 461 3.23 4.83 16.70
CA TYR A 461 2.57 4.28 15.52
C TYR A 461 1.83 5.41 14.80
N LEU A 462 2.14 5.65 13.51
CA LEU A 462 1.56 6.76 12.75
C LEU A 462 0.91 6.27 11.46
N SER A 463 -0.33 6.70 11.23
CA SER A 463 -1.02 6.50 9.96
C SER A 463 -1.90 7.68 9.61
N GLY A 464 -1.85 8.13 8.36
CA GLY A 464 -2.59 9.31 7.90
C GLY A 464 -1.97 9.95 6.65
N PRO A 465 -2.31 11.21 6.34
CA PRO A 465 -1.75 11.94 5.20
C PRO A 465 -0.21 12.07 5.30
N PRO A 466 0.56 12.00 4.19
CA PRO A 466 2.02 12.05 4.23
C PRO A 466 2.62 13.27 4.93
N GLY A 467 1.97 14.44 4.83
CA GLY A 467 2.39 15.64 5.56
C GLY A 467 2.28 15.49 7.08
N MET A 468 1.20 14.85 7.56
CA MET A 468 1.02 14.52 8.98
C MET A 468 2.09 13.54 9.44
N ILE A 469 2.30 12.43 8.72
CA ILE A 469 3.31 11.41 9.09
C ILE A 469 4.70 12.06 9.24
N ARG A 470 5.15 12.85 8.25
CA ARG A 470 6.44 13.56 8.33
C ARG A 470 6.52 14.47 9.56
N SER A 471 5.54 15.35 9.76
CA SER A 471 5.52 16.26 10.91
C SER A 471 5.47 15.54 12.26
N GLY A 472 4.78 14.39 12.33
CA GLY A 472 4.69 13.55 13.52
C GLY A 472 6.03 12.87 13.84
N VAL A 473 6.66 12.24 12.85
CA VAL A 473 8.00 11.63 12.99
C VAL A 473 9.02 12.66 13.49
N ASP A 474 9.05 13.85 12.90
CA ASP A 474 9.97 14.92 13.31
C ASP A 474 9.69 15.40 14.74
N ALA A 475 8.42 15.52 15.13
CA ALA A 475 8.03 15.90 16.49
C ALA A 475 8.39 14.83 17.54
N LEU A 476 8.15 13.55 17.23
CA LEU A 476 8.44 12.41 18.10
C LEU A 476 9.96 12.22 18.29
N ARG A 477 10.76 12.44 17.24
CA ARG A 477 12.22 12.50 17.34
C ARG A 477 12.70 13.67 18.20
N HIS A 478 12.10 14.84 18.03
CA HIS A 478 12.49 16.04 18.79
C HIS A 478 12.22 15.91 20.31
N ILE A 479 11.19 15.17 20.71
CA ILE A 479 10.89 14.86 22.12
C ILE A 479 11.58 13.58 22.63
N GLY A 480 12.48 12.99 21.83
CA GLY A 480 13.40 11.94 22.27
C GLY A 480 12.96 10.49 22.04
N ILE A 481 11.93 10.22 21.24
CA ILE A 481 11.59 8.84 20.85
C ILE A 481 12.63 8.35 19.81
N PRO A 482 13.31 7.21 20.03
CA PRO A 482 14.25 6.63 19.07
C PRO A 482 13.57 6.25 17.75
N SER A 483 14.27 6.36 16.62
CA SER A 483 13.66 6.16 15.30
C SER A 483 13.18 4.73 15.06
N GLU A 484 13.88 3.76 15.63
CA GLU A 484 13.56 2.33 15.63
C GLU A 484 12.28 2.00 16.43
N ARG A 485 11.79 2.94 17.26
CA ARG A 485 10.52 2.84 18.00
C ARG A 485 9.38 3.64 17.34
N ILE A 486 9.63 4.27 16.18
CA ILE A 486 8.63 5.02 15.42
C ILE A 486 8.25 4.20 14.18
N ARG A 487 7.02 3.67 14.14
CA ARG A 487 6.50 2.82 13.07
C ARG A 487 5.47 3.55 12.22
N HIS A 488 5.64 3.47 10.91
CA HIS A 488 4.65 3.89 9.91
C HIS A 488 4.91 3.14 8.59
N ASP A 489 3.86 2.75 7.88
CA ASP A 489 4.00 2.27 6.50
C ASP A 489 3.87 3.49 5.55
N SER A 490 4.95 3.91 4.89
CA SER A 490 4.94 5.16 4.12
C SER A 490 4.41 4.97 2.69
N VAL A 491 3.53 5.89 2.25
CA VAL A 491 2.93 5.86 0.90
C VAL A 491 3.98 6.00 -0.22
N GLU A 492 5.15 6.55 0.10
CA GLU A 492 6.27 6.70 -0.84
C GLU A 492 7.08 5.40 -0.95
N GLU A 493 7.21 4.61 0.13
CA GLU A 493 7.73 3.22 0.06
C GLU A 493 6.76 2.28 -0.67
N LEU A 494 5.43 2.43 -0.50
CA LEU A 494 4.39 1.72 -1.29
C LEU A 494 4.43 2.01 -2.80
N VAL A 495 5.27 2.96 -3.24
CA VAL A 495 5.52 3.32 -4.66
C VAL A 495 7.00 3.14 -5.03
N ALA A 496 7.85 2.75 -4.07
CA ALA A 496 9.26 2.40 -4.27
C ALA A 496 9.46 0.88 -4.28
N THR A 497 8.75 0.14 -3.43
CA THR A 497 8.34 -1.23 -3.77
C THR A 497 7.32 -1.14 -4.91
N GLY A 498 7.43 -2.03 -5.90
CA GLY A 498 6.66 -1.96 -7.14
C GLY A 498 5.24 -2.51 -7.01
N ASP A 499 4.43 -1.96 -6.10
CA ASP A 499 3.11 -2.51 -5.73
C ASP A 499 1.89 -1.85 -6.37
#